data_AF-A0A2W5Z1V0-F1
#
_entry.id   AF-A0A2W5Z1V0-F1
#
_cell.length_a   1.000
_cell.length_b   1.000
_cell.length_c   1.000
_cell.angle_alpha   90.00
_cell.angle_beta   90.00
_cell.angle_gamma   90.00
#
_symmetry.space_group_name_H-M   'P 1'
#
loop_
_entity.id
_entity.type
_entity.pdbx_description
1 polymer ?
#
loop_
_entity_poly.entity_id
_entity_poly.type
_entity_poly.pdbx_seq_one_letter_code
_entity_poly.pdbx_strand_id
1 'polypeptide(L)'
;MRSGNINDVVTIPPASKITYTVKGKLSSTASGTLSNTVTVTAPQGVNDPNTANNSATDSDTIAFKADLKVTITDGKAAAVAGTQNTYTIVVTNAGPSNVTSQSSGIASRAPSRA
;
A
#
# COMPACT_ATOMS: atom_id res chain seq x y z
N MET A 1 8.14 -6.12 2.98
CA MET A 1 7.77 -6.85 4.21
C MET A 1 8.95 -7.66 4.66
N ARG A 2 9.20 -7.80 5.97
CA ARG A 2 10.18 -8.79 6.42
C ARG A 2 9.53 -10.16 6.23
N SER A 3 10.00 -10.91 5.25
CA SER A 3 9.66 -12.33 5.14
C SER A 3 10.32 -13.04 6.31
N GLY A 4 9.55 -13.84 7.03
CA GLY A 4 10.02 -14.69 8.10
C GLY A 4 9.23 -15.98 8.04
N ASN A 5 9.92 -17.10 7.95
CA ASN A 5 9.28 -18.41 7.98
C ASN A 5 8.94 -18.73 9.44
N ILE A 6 7.74 -19.26 9.67
CA ILE A 6 7.42 -19.94 10.91
C ILE A 6 7.88 -21.39 10.73
N ASN A 7 8.98 -21.75 11.40
CA ASN A 7 9.45 -23.13 11.46
C ASN A 7 9.17 -23.63 12.88
N ASP A 8 8.06 -24.34 13.06
CA ASP A 8 7.62 -24.83 14.37
C ASP A 8 7.33 -26.34 14.30
N VAL A 9 7.60 -27.05 15.39
CA VAL A 9 7.30 -28.47 15.55
C VAL A 9 6.30 -28.60 16.69
N VAL A 10 5.06 -28.87 16.34
CA VAL A 10 3.94 -28.86 17.27
C VAL A 10 3.20 -30.19 17.26
N THR A 11 2.81 -30.67 18.44
CA THR A 11 1.90 -31.81 18.58
C THR A 11 0.46 -31.31 18.55
N ILE A 12 -0.32 -31.83 17.60
CA ILE A 12 -1.75 -31.48 17.44
C ILE A 12 -2.58 -32.74 17.69
N PRO A 13 -3.20 -32.90 18.88
CA PRO A 13 -4.06 -34.04 19.17
C PRO A 13 -5.31 -34.08 18.26
N PRO A 14 -6.01 -35.24 18.17
CA PRO A 14 -7.25 -35.35 17.40
C PRO A 14 -8.26 -34.26 17.77
N ALA A 15 -8.96 -33.72 16.76
CA ALA A 15 -9.92 -32.62 16.88
C ALA A 15 -9.37 -31.30 17.46
N SER A 16 -8.05 -31.15 17.62
CA SER A 16 -7.42 -29.91 18.08
C SER A 16 -7.10 -28.96 16.92
N LYS A 17 -6.86 -27.68 17.24
CA LYS A 17 -6.47 -26.65 16.28
C LYS A 17 -5.33 -25.82 16.84
N ILE A 18 -4.41 -25.41 15.96
CA ILE A 18 -3.40 -24.38 16.23
C ILE A 18 -3.65 -23.23 15.26
N THR A 19 -3.45 -22.01 15.70
CA THR A 19 -3.65 -20.80 14.88
C THR A 19 -2.42 -19.91 15.00
N TYR A 20 -1.83 -19.57 13.85
CA TYR A 20 -0.74 -18.61 13.75
C TYR A 20 -1.28 -17.28 13.22
N THR A 21 -0.77 -16.16 13.73
CA THR A 21 -1.12 -14.81 13.25
C THR A 21 0.14 -14.10 12.76
N VAL A 22 0.15 -13.72 11.48
CA VAL A 22 1.23 -12.94 10.87
C VAL A 22 0.76 -11.50 10.70
N LYS A 23 1.55 -10.54 11.17
CA LYS A 23 1.28 -9.10 11.00
C LYS A 23 2.41 -8.45 10.24
N GLY A 24 2.06 -7.61 9.25
CA GLY A 24 3.03 -6.87 8.45
C GLY A 24 2.49 -5.51 8.04
N LYS A 25 3.40 -4.55 7.83
CA LYS A 25 3.09 -3.26 7.20
C LYS A 25 3.52 -3.29 5.74
N LEU A 26 2.59 -3.02 4.84
CA LEU A 26 2.87 -2.78 3.42
C LEU A 26 3.63 -1.46 3.24
N SER A 27 4.59 -1.42 2.30
CA SER A 27 5.22 -0.15 1.89
C SER A 27 4.17 0.73 1.21
N SER A 28 4.24 2.05 1.35
CA SER A 28 3.37 2.99 0.61
C SER A 28 3.60 2.97 -0.91
N THR A 29 4.71 2.34 -1.35
CA THR A 29 5.05 2.07 -2.75
C THR A 29 4.77 0.64 -3.20
N ALA A 30 4.26 -0.23 -2.33
CA ALA A 30 4.02 -1.63 -2.68
C ALA A 30 2.97 -1.73 -3.80
N SER A 31 3.23 -2.60 -4.76
CA SER A 31 2.35 -2.89 -5.90
C SER A 31 2.28 -4.40 -6.14
N GLY A 32 1.32 -4.82 -6.96
CA GLY A 32 1.14 -6.22 -7.35
C GLY A 32 0.30 -7.01 -6.36
N THR A 33 0.62 -8.29 -6.21
CA THR A 33 -0.13 -9.23 -5.38
C THR A 33 0.70 -9.60 -4.16
N LEU A 34 0.08 -9.56 -2.99
CA LEU A 34 0.60 -10.16 -1.78
C LEU A 34 0.16 -11.62 -1.75
N SER A 35 1.08 -12.55 -1.51
CA SER A 35 0.77 -13.97 -1.37
C SER A 35 1.42 -14.52 -0.11
N ASN A 36 0.67 -15.35 0.63
CA ASN A 36 1.16 -16.07 1.79
C ASN A 36 0.82 -17.55 1.65
N THR A 37 1.83 -18.40 1.70
CA THR A 37 1.70 -19.85 1.60
C THR A 37 2.14 -20.50 2.90
N VAL A 38 1.33 -21.42 3.41
CA VAL A 38 1.65 -22.25 4.57
C VAL A 38 1.65 -23.70 4.15
N THR A 39 2.66 -24.44 4.58
CA THR A 39 2.74 -25.89 4.42
C THR A 39 2.83 -26.57 5.78
N VAL A 40 2.30 -27.78 5.87
CA VAL A 40 2.46 -28.67 7.02
C VAL A 40 3.03 -29.99 6.53
N THR A 41 3.79 -30.69 7.37
CA THR A 41 4.33 -32.01 7.02
C THR A 41 4.10 -32.93 8.21
N ALA A 42 3.58 -34.12 7.93
CA ALA A 42 3.39 -35.14 8.94
C ALA A 42 4.75 -35.57 9.54
N PRO A 43 4.82 -35.85 10.85
CA PRO A 43 6.02 -36.41 11.46
C PRO A 43 6.41 -37.75 10.84
N GLN A 44 7.68 -38.14 10.99
CA GLN A 44 8.16 -39.43 10.53
C GLN A 44 7.33 -40.57 11.15
N GLY A 45 6.93 -41.54 10.32
CA GLY A 45 6.15 -42.71 10.75
C GLY A 45 4.64 -42.48 10.85
N VAL A 46 4.15 -41.27 10.59
CA VAL A 46 2.71 -40.95 10.51
C VAL A 46 2.27 -40.95 9.04
N ASN A 47 1.26 -41.75 8.71
CA ASN A 47 0.67 -41.74 7.37
C ASN A 47 -0.45 -40.70 7.29
N ASP A 48 -0.25 -39.66 6.50
CA ASP A 48 -1.30 -38.72 6.11
C ASP A 48 -1.98 -39.22 4.82
N PRO A 49 -3.27 -39.61 4.88
CA PRO A 49 -3.97 -40.13 3.72
C PRO A 49 -4.27 -39.08 2.64
N ASN A 50 -4.17 -37.78 2.92
CA ASN A 50 -4.47 -36.73 1.97
C ASN A 50 -3.41 -35.60 1.99
N THR A 51 -2.23 -35.89 1.49
CA THR A 51 -1.14 -34.88 1.42
C THR A 51 -1.47 -33.65 0.57
N ALA A 52 -2.50 -33.69 -0.28
CA ALA A 52 -2.90 -32.55 -1.11
C ALA A 52 -3.51 -31.40 -0.29
N ASN A 53 -3.98 -31.65 0.94
CA ASN A 53 -4.51 -30.61 1.82
C ASN A 53 -3.47 -30.00 2.77
N ASN A 54 -2.19 -30.40 2.67
CA ASN A 54 -1.11 -29.93 3.53
C ASN A 54 -0.48 -28.62 3.08
N SER A 55 -1.11 -27.91 2.15
CA SER A 55 -0.68 -26.60 1.68
C SER A 55 -1.90 -25.72 1.47
N ALA A 56 -1.79 -24.47 1.91
CA ALA A 56 -2.78 -23.44 1.67
C ALA A 56 -2.07 -22.15 1.25
N THR A 57 -2.62 -21.48 0.24
CA THR A 57 -2.15 -20.16 -0.21
C THR A 57 -3.31 -19.18 -0.17
N ASP A 58 -3.04 -18.00 0.39
CA ASP A 58 -3.93 -16.86 0.36
C ASP A 58 -3.26 -15.72 -0.41
N SER A 59 -4.03 -15.00 -1.23
CA SER A 59 -3.48 -13.96 -2.09
C SER A 59 -4.41 -12.75 -2.22
N ASP A 60 -3.84 -11.57 -2.02
CA ASP A 60 -4.53 -10.28 -2.09
C ASP A 60 -3.90 -9.37 -3.14
N THR A 61 -4.72 -8.76 -4.00
CA THR A 61 -4.25 -7.69 -4.89
C THR A 61 -4.09 -6.40 -4.08
N ILE A 62 -2.92 -5.78 -4.15
CA ILE A 62 -2.64 -4.51 -3.46
C ILE A 62 -3.38 -3.38 -4.20
N ALA A 63 -4.33 -2.75 -3.50
CA ALA A 63 -5.06 -1.60 -4.01
C ALA A 63 -4.32 -0.29 -3.70
N PHE A 64 -4.03 0.50 -4.74
CA PHE A 64 -3.52 1.86 -4.60
C PHE A 64 -4.62 2.83 -4.19
N LYS A 65 -4.37 3.61 -3.13
CA LYS A 65 -5.29 4.67 -2.68
C LYS A 65 -4.52 5.94 -2.33
N ALA A 66 -4.85 7.01 -3.04
CA ALA A 66 -4.34 8.35 -2.78
C ALA A 66 -5.51 9.30 -2.51
N ASP A 67 -5.23 10.38 -1.77
CA ASP A 67 -6.19 11.46 -1.51
C ASP A 67 -5.46 12.78 -1.73
N LEU A 68 -5.63 13.36 -2.92
CA LEU A 68 -4.86 14.52 -3.36
C LEU A 68 -5.65 15.81 -3.18
N LYS A 69 -5.01 16.81 -2.57
CA LYS A 69 -5.55 18.16 -2.38
C LYS A 69 -4.57 19.20 -2.91
N VAL A 70 -5.09 20.21 -3.60
CA VAL A 70 -4.31 21.35 -4.07
C VAL A 70 -4.82 22.63 -3.41
N THR A 71 -3.91 23.50 -3.00
CA THR A 71 -4.22 24.87 -2.60
C THR A 71 -3.35 25.83 -3.38
N ILE A 72 -3.92 26.98 -3.75
CA ILE A 72 -3.21 28.07 -4.39
C ILE A 72 -3.52 29.36 -3.64
N THR A 73 -2.49 30.15 -3.36
CA THR A 73 -2.65 31.46 -2.73
C THR A 73 -1.47 32.35 -3.09
N ASP A 74 -1.69 33.64 -3.26
CA ASP A 74 -0.65 34.67 -3.34
C ASP A 74 -0.46 35.41 -2.01
N GLY A 75 -1.22 35.03 -0.98
CA GLY A 75 -1.23 35.69 0.33
C GLY A 75 -1.76 37.13 0.30
N LYS A 76 -2.41 37.58 -0.78
CA LYS A 76 -2.88 38.97 -0.95
C LYS A 76 -4.39 39.02 -1.12
N ALA A 77 -5.00 40.11 -0.64
CA ALA A 77 -6.43 40.36 -0.87
C ALA A 77 -6.72 40.91 -2.28
N ALA A 78 -5.74 41.59 -2.89
CA ALA A 78 -5.83 42.14 -4.24
C ALA A 78 -4.46 42.13 -4.93
N ALA A 79 -4.47 41.90 -6.25
CA ALA A 79 -3.30 42.08 -7.10
C ALA A 79 -3.33 43.47 -7.74
N VAL A 80 -2.16 44.10 -7.90
CA VAL A 80 -2.04 45.43 -8.52
C VAL A 80 -1.72 45.26 -10.01
N ALA A 81 -2.52 45.85 -10.89
CA ALA A 81 -2.31 45.81 -12.32
C ALA A 81 -0.92 46.35 -12.70
N GLY A 82 -0.25 45.68 -13.66
CA GLY A 82 1.10 46.05 -14.09
C GLY A 82 2.24 45.60 -13.17
N THR A 83 1.93 44.94 -12.05
CA THR A 83 2.95 44.42 -11.11
C THR A 83 3.04 42.89 -11.17
N GLN A 84 4.19 42.33 -10.81
CA GLN A 84 4.37 40.88 -10.71
C GLN A 84 3.63 40.33 -9.49
N ASN A 85 2.91 39.23 -9.67
CA ASN A 85 2.29 38.48 -8.58
C ASN A 85 2.86 37.05 -8.53
N THR A 86 3.02 36.52 -7.32
CA THR A 86 3.58 35.18 -7.09
C THR A 86 2.57 34.35 -6.34
N TYR A 87 2.21 33.19 -6.90
CA TYR A 87 1.33 32.23 -6.26
C TYR A 87 2.15 31.08 -5.66
N THR A 88 1.83 30.72 -4.43
CA THR A 88 2.26 29.48 -3.79
C THR A 88 1.22 28.41 -4.06
N ILE A 89 1.62 27.34 -4.73
CA ILE A 89 0.79 26.15 -4.97
C ILE A 89 1.31 25.03 -4.08
N VAL A 90 0.44 24.45 -3.27
CA VAL A 90 0.77 23.30 -2.42
C VAL A 90 -0.09 22.12 -2.85
N VAL A 91 0.55 21.01 -3.16
CA VAL A 91 -0.10 19.72 -3.43
C VAL A 91 0.15 18.80 -2.23
N THR A 92 -0.91 18.25 -1.67
CA THR A 92 -0.86 17.35 -0.51
C THR A 92 -1.44 15.99 -0.89
N ASN A 93 -0.81 14.90 -0.48
CA ASN A 93 -1.39 13.56 -0.51
C ASN A 93 -1.69 13.10 0.91
N ALA A 94 -2.96 13.09 1.30
CA ALA A 94 -3.44 12.58 2.58
C ALA A 94 -3.71 11.06 2.55
N GLY A 95 -3.60 10.43 1.38
CA GLY A 95 -3.82 9.00 1.19
C GLY A 95 -2.61 8.13 1.54
N PRO A 96 -2.82 6.83 1.79
CA PRO A 96 -1.77 5.92 2.25
C PRO A 96 -0.76 5.49 1.18
N SER A 97 -1.09 5.61 -0.10
CA SER A 97 -0.21 5.21 -1.21
C SER A 97 0.52 6.41 -1.82
N ASN A 98 1.75 6.19 -2.27
CA ASN A 98 2.52 7.20 -3.00
C ASN A 98 1.88 7.49 -4.37
N VAL A 99 2.02 8.73 -4.83
CA VAL A 99 1.63 9.16 -6.19
C VAL A 99 2.83 9.78 -6.88
N THR A 100 3.09 9.36 -8.12
CA THR A 100 4.01 10.06 -9.02
C THR A 100 3.19 10.99 -9.91
N SER A 101 3.20 12.29 -9.61
CA SER A 101 2.51 13.28 -10.45
C SER A 101 3.36 13.66 -11.66
N GLN A 102 2.78 13.62 -12.87
CA GLN A 102 3.34 14.32 -14.03
C GLN A 102 2.75 15.74 -14.08
N SER A 103 3.61 16.75 -14.01
CA SER A 103 3.17 18.15 -14.15
C SER A 103 2.92 18.47 -15.63
N SER A 104 1.75 18.13 -16.15
CA SER A 104 1.32 18.62 -17.45
C SER A 104 0.49 19.90 -17.24
N GLY A 105 1.09 21.06 -17.51
CA GLY A 105 0.36 22.33 -17.57
C GLY A 105 0.40 23.24 -16.34
N ILE A 106 1.52 23.36 -15.62
CA ILE A 106 1.77 24.57 -14.80
C ILE A 106 2.09 25.73 -15.76
N ALA A 107 1.15 26.05 -16.66
CA ALA A 107 1.12 27.34 -17.30
C ALA A 107 0.39 28.25 -16.32
N SER A 108 1.15 29.05 -15.58
CA SER A 108 0.60 30.28 -15.00
C SER A 108 0.10 31.13 -16.17
N ARG A 109 -1.14 30.91 -16.63
CA ARG A 109 -1.82 31.90 -17.47
C ARG A 109 -1.97 33.12 -16.58
N ALA A 110 -1.05 34.06 -16.70
CA ALA A 110 -1.33 35.44 -16.33
C ALA A 110 -2.68 35.79 -16.96
N PRO A 111 -3.61 36.45 -16.24
CA PRO A 111 -4.89 36.84 -16.83
C PRO A 111 -4.58 37.58 -18.14
N SER A 112 -5.09 37.04 -19.24
CA SER A 112 -4.89 37.59 -20.57
C SER A 112 -5.40 39.02 -20.57
N ARG A 113 -4.58 39.94 -21.08
CA ARG A 113 -4.94 41.32 -21.43
C ARG A 113 -6.41 41.39 -21.86
N ALA A 114 -7.22 42.12 -21.10
CA ALA A 114 -8.35 42.86 -21.64
C ALA A 114 -7.81 44.21 -22.12
#